data_AF-A0A661I0M4-F1
#
_entry.id   AF-A0A661I0M4-F1
#
_cell.length_a   1.000
_cell.length_b   1.000
_cell.length_c   1.000
_cell.angle_alpha   90.00
_cell.angle_beta   90.00
_cell.angle_gamma   90.00
#
_symmetry.space_group_name_H-M   'P 1'
#
loop_
_entity.id
_entity.type
_entity.pdbx_description
1 polymer ?
#
loop_
_entity_poly.entity_id
_entity_poly.type
_entity_poly.pdbx_seq_one_letter_code
_entity_poly.pdbx_strand_id
1 'polypeptide(L)'
;MGIIAYRKIIVYLFVLLMFLSSLNASVYKIYSQWEVDSVFVAWLINRYVDRESEFIVVEKGMSIDNQYAINTPNSRFRRSAKETAFESALRQFKISNSCTDKLIPIIRVVELAPWRKSEYLYILNFESDIVRLLNEENISAAFDYIDSYCKEKKR
;
A
#
# COMPACT_ATOMS: atom_id res chain seq x y z
N MET A 1 -43.31 14.81 -32.23
CA MET A 1 -41.86 14.50 -32.20
C MET A 1 -41.19 14.69 -30.82
N GLY A 2 -41.81 15.31 -29.80
CA GLY A 2 -41.14 15.60 -28.52
C GLY A 2 -40.91 14.41 -27.57
N ILE A 3 -41.76 13.38 -27.57
CA ILE A 3 -41.73 12.30 -26.57
C ILE A 3 -40.50 11.37 -26.70
N ILE A 4 -39.96 11.22 -27.91
CA ILE A 4 -38.82 10.34 -28.19
C ILE A 4 -37.49 10.97 -27.70
N ALA A 5 -37.38 12.30 -27.73
CA ALA A 5 -36.19 13.01 -27.27
C ALA A 5 -36.01 12.92 -25.74
N TYR A 6 -37.10 13.08 -24.97
CA TYR A 6 -37.07 12.98 -23.51
C TYR A 6 -36.66 11.60 -23.00
N ARG A 7 -37.10 10.52 -23.66
CA ARG A 7 -36.70 9.15 -23.30
C ARG A 7 -35.19 8.92 -23.45
N LYS A 8 -34.57 9.46 -24.51
CA LYS A 8 -33.13 9.32 -24.71
C LYS A 8 -32.33 10.08 -23.64
N ILE A 9 -32.74 11.29 -23.30
CA ILE A 9 -32.08 12.12 -22.26
C ILE A 9 -32.12 11.41 -20.90
N ILE A 10 -33.26 10.82 -20.52
CA ILE A 10 -33.40 10.11 -19.23
C ILE A 10 -32.48 8.88 -19.17
N VAL A 11 -32.35 8.12 -20.26
CA VAL A 11 -31.45 6.97 -20.32
C VAL A 11 -29.99 7.41 -20.20
N TYR A 12 -29.57 8.48 -20.88
CA TYR A 12 -28.21 9.01 -20.73
C TYR A 12 -27.94 9.54 -19.32
N LEU A 13 -28.90 10.22 -18.69
CA LEU A 13 -28.77 10.70 -17.32
C LEU A 13 -28.63 9.54 -16.32
N PHE A 14 -29.37 8.45 -16.53
CA PHE A 14 -29.32 7.26 -15.68
C PHE A 14 -28.00 6.50 -15.84
N VAL A 15 -27.49 6.37 -17.08
CA VAL A 15 -26.17 5.78 -17.34
C VAL A 15 -25.05 6.65 -16.73
N LEU A 16 -25.15 7.98 -16.84
CA LEU A 16 -24.19 8.91 -16.23
C LEU A 16 -24.21 8.81 -14.70
N LEU A 17 -25.39 8.75 -14.08
CA LEU A 17 -25.57 8.58 -12.63
C LEU A 17 -25.02 7.23 -12.13
N MET A 18 -25.16 6.16 -12.92
CA MET A 18 -24.53 4.87 -12.58
C MET A 18 -23.00 4.95 -12.62
N PHE A 19 -22.42 5.71 -13.55
CA PHE A 19 -20.97 5.91 -13.62
C PHE A 19 -20.40 6.77 -12.49
N LEU A 20 -21.22 7.64 -11.88
CA LEU A 20 -20.82 8.50 -10.76
C LEU A 20 -20.83 7.79 -9.39
N SER A 21 -21.34 6.55 -9.31
CA SER A 21 -21.68 5.90 -8.03
C SER A 21 -20.54 5.12 -7.37
N SER A 22 -19.30 5.22 -7.83
CA SER A 22 -18.21 4.33 -7.37
C SER A 22 -16.83 5.01 -7.25
N LEU A 23 -16.80 6.20 -6.66
CA LEU A 23 -15.57 6.91 -6.28
C LEU A 23 -15.48 7.09 -4.75
N ASN A 24 -15.66 6.01 -3.98
CA ASN A 24 -15.27 6.02 -2.58
C ASN A 24 -13.87 5.42 -2.46
N ALA A 25 -12.94 6.22 -1.96
CA ALA A 25 -11.60 5.78 -1.58
C ALA A 25 -11.69 4.62 -0.58
N SER A 26 -10.86 3.59 -0.78
CA SER A 26 -10.74 2.51 0.20
C SER A 26 -9.97 3.01 1.43
N VAL A 27 -10.51 2.75 2.62
CA VAL A 27 -9.85 3.13 3.89
C VAL A 27 -9.20 1.90 4.51
N TYR A 28 -7.86 1.85 4.49
CA TYR A 28 -7.07 0.79 5.11
C TYR A 28 -6.67 1.17 6.53
N LYS A 29 -6.58 0.17 7.41
CA LYS A 29 -6.33 0.35 8.84
C LYS A 29 -5.10 -0.44 9.30
N ILE A 30 -4.28 0.21 10.13
CA ILE A 30 -3.07 -0.35 10.75
C ILE A 30 -3.19 -0.23 12.28
N TYR A 31 -2.67 -1.19 13.02
CA TYR A 31 -2.61 -1.09 14.48
C TYR A 31 -1.42 -0.25 14.94
N SER A 32 -1.67 0.73 15.81
CA SER A 32 -0.62 1.51 16.48
C SER A 32 0.32 2.19 15.47
N GLN A 33 1.62 2.23 15.71
CA GLN A 33 2.58 2.97 14.90
C GLN A 33 2.83 2.31 13.53
N TRP A 34 3.25 3.13 12.57
CA TRP A 34 3.70 2.66 11.27
C TRP A 34 4.95 1.78 11.41
N GLU A 35 4.85 0.55 10.89
CA GLU A 35 5.97 -0.35 10.71
C GLU A 35 6.46 -0.29 9.25
N VAL A 36 7.74 -0.57 9.02
CA VAL A 36 8.36 -0.50 7.69
C VAL A 36 7.58 -1.35 6.68
N ASP A 37 7.32 -2.63 6.97
CA ASP A 37 6.53 -3.52 6.09
C ASP A 37 5.12 -2.96 5.78
N SER A 38 4.45 -2.36 6.78
CA SER A 38 3.10 -1.79 6.62
C SER A 38 3.09 -0.60 5.65
N VAL A 39 4.14 0.21 5.66
CA VAL A 39 4.31 1.35 4.75
C VAL A 39 4.53 0.87 3.32
N PHE A 40 5.26 -0.22 3.12
CA PHE A 40 5.44 -0.80 1.79
C PHE A 40 4.13 -1.38 1.23
N VAL A 41 3.29 -1.98 2.07
CA VAL A 41 1.95 -2.41 1.66
C VAL A 41 1.08 -1.20 1.29
N ALA A 42 1.09 -0.15 2.12
CA ALA A 42 0.33 1.08 1.86
C ALA A 42 0.78 1.78 0.57
N TRP A 43 2.09 1.90 0.35
CA TRP A 43 2.68 2.43 -0.87
C TRP A 43 2.22 1.63 -2.09
N LEU A 44 2.28 0.29 -2.01
CA LEU A 44 1.89 -0.58 -3.11
C LEU A 44 0.40 -0.45 -3.46
N ILE A 45 -0.47 -0.39 -2.44
CA ILE A 45 -1.90 -0.14 -2.62
C ILE A 45 -2.09 1.21 -3.32
N ASN A 46 -1.46 2.27 -2.81
CA ASN A 46 -1.63 3.60 -3.35
C ASN A 46 -1.13 3.72 -4.80
N ARG A 47 -0.01 3.09 -5.16
CA ARG A 47 0.55 3.23 -6.51
C ARG A 47 -0.12 2.35 -7.56
N TYR A 48 -0.60 1.17 -7.17
CA TYR A 48 -1.00 0.13 -8.13
C TYR A 48 -2.44 -0.38 -7.99
N VAL A 49 -3.10 -0.14 -6.87
CA VAL A 49 -4.44 -0.70 -6.59
C VAL A 49 -5.49 0.38 -6.51
N ASP A 50 -5.31 1.36 -5.62
CA ASP A 50 -6.25 2.44 -5.37
C ASP A 50 -5.48 3.72 -5.00
N ARG A 51 -5.38 4.66 -5.95
CA ARG A 51 -4.62 5.91 -5.77
C ARG A 51 -5.23 6.86 -4.74
N GLU A 52 -6.53 6.74 -4.54
CA GLU A 52 -7.27 7.57 -3.60
C GLU A 52 -7.32 6.92 -2.21
N SER A 53 -6.69 5.75 -2.02
CA SER A 53 -6.75 5.01 -0.75
C SER A 53 -6.28 5.84 0.43
N GLU A 54 -7.02 5.79 1.53
CA GLU A 54 -6.65 6.40 2.79
C GLU A 54 -6.09 5.34 3.75
N PHE A 55 -5.20 5.77 4.64
CA PHE A 55 -4.59 4.90 5.64
C PHE A 55 -4.71 5.52 7.02
N ILE A 56 -5.32 4.79 7.95
CA ILE A 56 -5.52 5.27 9.31
C ILE A 56 -4.92 4.31 10.33
N VAL A 57 -4.30 4.91 11.34
CA VAL A 57 -3.85 4.21 12.53
C VAL A 57 -5.03 4.04 13.48
N VAL A 58 -5.22 2.83 13.98
CA VAL A 58 -6.26 2.49 14.95
C VAL A 58 -5.67 1.78 16.17
N GLU A 59 -6.36 1.87 17.30
CA GLU A 59 -5.97 1.18 18.53
C GLU A 59 -5.92 -0.35 18.34
N LYS A 60 -4.95 -0.98 19.01
CA LYS A 60 -4.82 -2.44 19.02
C LYS A 60 -6.06 -3.07 19.66
N GLY A 61 -6.61 -4.10 19.00
CA GLY A 61 -7.77 -4.85 19.48
C GLY A 61 -9.10 -4.40 18.88
N MET A 62 -9.14 -3.27 18.16
CA MET A 62 -10.33 -2.92 17.37
C MET A 62 -10.55 -3.92 16.24
N SER A 63 -11.78 -4.35 16.03
CA SER A 63 -12.12 -5.21 14.89
C SER A 63 -11.93 -4.43 13.59
N ILE A 64 -11.07 -4.96 12.72
CA ILE A 64 -10.83 -4.45 11.37
C ILE A 64 -11.24 -5.54 10.39
N ASP A 65 -12.00 -5.14 9.36
CA ASP A 65 -12.27 -6.03 8.23
C ASP A 65 -10.95 -6.48 7.60
N ASN A 66 -10.78 -7.80 7.48
CA ASN A 66 -9.61 -8.45 6.91
C ASN A 66 -9.16 -7.81 5.59
N GLN A 67 -10.12 -7.42 4.73
CA GLN A 67 -9.79 -6.87 3.41
C GLN A 67 -9.13 -5.48 3.45
N TYR A 68 -9.33 -4.73 4.54
CA TYR A 68 -8.79 -3.39 4.74
C TYR A 68 -7.74 -3.32 5.85
N ALA A 69 -7.42 -4.43 6.49
CA ALA A 69 -6.36 -4.48 7.49
C ALA A 69 -4.99 -4.60 6.83
N ILE A 70 -3.99 -3.87 7.31
CA ILE A 70 -2.58 -4.02 6.89
C ILE A 70 -1.76 -4.54 8.07
N ASN A 71 -1.04 -5.64 7.84
CA ASN A 71 -0.12 -6.28 8.78
C ASN A 71 -0.69 -6.59 10.19
N THR A 72 -2.01 -6.78 10.30
CA THR A 72 -2.65 -7.23 11.55
C THR A 72 -2.78 -8.76 11.57
N PRO A 73 -3.05 -9.39 12.73
CA PRO A 73 -3.18 -10.85 12.84
C PRO A 73 -4.19 -11.48 11.86
N ASN A 74 -5.26 -10.74 11.55
CA ASN A 74 -6.34 -11.16 10.66
C ASN A 74 -6.23 -10.55 9.27
N SER A 75 -5.20 -9.74 8.99
CA SER A 75 -5.00 -9.12 7.69
C SER A 75 -4.66 -10.16 6.63
N ARG A 76 -5.24 -9.98 5.44
CA ARG A 76 -4.86 -10.74 4.25
C ARG A 76 -3.40 -10.50 3.91
N PHE A 77 -2.88 -9.30 4.18
CA PHE A 77 -1.48 -8.91 3.95
C PHE A 77 -0.58 -9.19 5.16
N ARG A 78 -0.93 -10.14 6.01
CA ARG A 78 -0.15 -10.44 7.22
C ARG A 78 1.23 -11.02 6.89
N ARG A 79 2.26 -10.54 7.58
CA ARG A 79 3.60 -11.16 7.62
C ARG A 79 3.57 -12.53 8.30
N SER A 80 4.37 -13.46 7.78
CA SER A 80 4.63 -14.79 8.34
C SER A 80 6.12 -15.01 8.56
N ALA A 81 6.52 -16.18 9.07
CA ALA A 81 7.92 -16.54 9.21
C ALA A 81 8.68 -16.69 7.87
N LYS A 82 7.98 -16.75 6.72
CA LYS A 82 8.57 -17.01 5.40
C LYS A 82 8.34 -15.90 4.38
N GLU A 83 7.41 -15.00 4.66
CA GLU A 83 6.85 -14.03 3.72
C GLU A 83 6.56 -12.72 4.47
N THR A 84 7.03 -11.60 3.94
CA THR A 84 6.71 -10.27 4.48
C THR A 84 5.27 -9.86 4.15
N ALA A 85 4.73 -8.86 4.85
CA ALA A 85 3.44 -8.28 4.50
C ALA A 85 3.44 -7.73 3.07
N PHE A 86 4.54 -7.09 2.66
CA PHE A 86 4.77 -6.62 1.30
C PHE A 86 4.72 -7.75 0.26
N GLU A 87 5.43 -8.86 0.48
CA GLU A 87 5.40 -10.02 -0.41
C GLU A 87 3.99 -10.62 -0.51
N SER A 88 3.28 -10.72 0.62
CA SER A 88 1.89 -11.19 0.64
C SER A 88 0.96 -10.27 -0.16
N ALA A 89 1.15 -8.95 -0.08
CA ALA A 89 0.39 -7.97 -0.87
C ALA A 89 0.69 -8.07 -2.37
N LEU A 90 1.97 -8.15 -2.77
CA LEU A 90 2.38 -8.36 -4.16
C LEU A 90 1.69 -9.58 -4.77
N ARG A 91 1.72 -10.71 -4.07
CA ARG A 91 1.07 -11.96 -4.52
C ARG A 91 -0.44 -11.78 -4.71
N GLN A 92 -1.10 -11.11 -3.78
CA GLN A 92 -2.56 -10.97 -3.78
C GLN A 92 -3.07 -10.00 -4.85
N PHE A 93 -2.33 -8.93 -5.10
CA PHE A 93 -2.63 -7.98 -6.16
C PHE A 93 -2.02 -8.39 -7.52
N LYS A 94 -1.23 -9.48 -7.56
CA LYS A 94 -0.52 -9.97 -8.75
C LYS A 94 0.38 -8.91 -9.38
N ILE A 95 1.06 -8.14 -8.53
CA ILE A 95 1.99 -7.09 -8.95
C ILE A 95 3.40 -7.67 -8.97
N SER A 96 4.07 -7.51 -10.10
CA SER A 96 5.51 -7.78 -10.26
C SER A 96 6.06 -6.81 -11.31
N ASN A 97 7.11 -6.09 -10.93
CA ASN A 97 7.85 -5.18 -11.79
C ASN A 97 9.28 -4.97 -11.24
N SER A 98 10.13 -4.31 -12.01
CA SER A 98 11.54 -4.12 -11.64
C SER A 98 11.76 -3.41 -10.30
N CYS A 99 10.84 -2.53 -9.89
CA CYS A 99 10.91 -1.83 -8.61
C CYS A 99 10.56 -2.79 -7.47
N THR A 100 9.44 -3.52 -7.57
CA THR A 100 9.05 -4.47 -6.53
C THR A 100 10.07 -5.59 -6.37
N ASP A 101 10.62 -6.09 -7.49
CA ASP A 101 11.66 -7.13 -7.48
C ASP A 101 12.96 -6.65 -6.82
N LYS A 102 13.27 -5.34 -6.93
CA LYS A 102 14.41 -4.70 -6.23
C LYS A 102 14.16 -4.58 -4.72
N LEU A 103 12.93 -4.30 -4.32
CA LEU A 103 12.55 -4.07 -2.92
C LEU A 103 12.44 -5.37 -2.11
N ILE A 104 11.99 -6.47 -2.70
CA ILE A 104 11.82 -7.77 -2.02
C ILE A 104 13.05 -8.18 -1.19
N PRO A 105 14.28 -8.28 -1.73
CA PRO A 105 15.43 -8.72 -0.95
C PRO A 105 15.77 -7.79 0.22
N ILE A 106 15.49 -6.49 0.08
CA ILE A 106 15.74 -5.48 1.12
C ILE A 106 14.75 -5.69 2.27
N ILE A 107 13.46 -5.72 1.95
CA ILE A 107 12.39 -5.84 2.95
C ILE A 107 12.48 -7.19 3.66
N ARG A 108 12.87 -8.27 2.96
CA ARG A 108 13.13 -9.57 3.60
C ARG A 108 14.25 -9.50 4.64
N VAL A 109 15.34 -8.78 4.38
CA VAL A 109 16.39 -8.58 5.40
C VAL A 109 15.86 -7.73 6.54
N VAL A 110 15.09 -6.69 6.24
CA VAL A 110 14.53 -5.80 7.27
C VAL A 110 13.60 -6.55 8.23
N GLU A 111 12.71 -7.37 7.68
CA GLU A 111 11.57 -7.92 8.40
C GLU A 111 11.74 -9.38 8.85
N LEU A 112 12.47 -10.20 8.08
CA LEU A 112 12.61 -11.64 8.36
C LEU A 112 14.01 -12.03 8.81
N ALA A 113 15.04 -11.24 8.50
CA ALA A 113 16.43 -11.52 8.89
C ALA A 113 17.14 -10.30 9.49
N PRO A 114 16.57 -9.64 10.52
CA PRO A 114 17.12 -8.40 11.07
C PRO A 114 18.56 -8.54 11.60
N TRP A 115 18.96 -9.74 12.03
CA TRP A 115 20.34 -10.03 12.46
C TRP A 115 21.37 -9.91 11.33
N ARG A 116 20.95 -9.91 10.06
CA ARG A 116 21.82 -9.77 8.89
C ARG A 116 21.94 -8.33 8.39
N LYS A 117 21.21 -7.37 8.98
CA LYS A 117 21.21 -5.97 8.52
C LYS A 117 22.62 -5.37 8.52
N SER A 118 23.44 -5.69 9.51
CA SER A 118 24.83 -5.24 9.61
C SER A 118 25.74 -5.72 8.47
N GLU A 119 25.36 -6.77 7.74
CA GLU A 119 26.07 -7.25 6.55
C GLU A 119 25.84 -6.31 5.34
N TYR A 120 24.82 -5.44 5.40
CA TYR A 120 24.35 -4.66 4.26
C TYR A 120 24.14 -3.18 4.62
N LEU A 121 25.21 -2.38 4.53
CA LEU A 121 25.16 -0.94 4.85
C LEU A 121 24.07 -0.18 4.09
N TYR A 122 23.83 -0.53 2.82
CA TYR A 122 22.77 0.12 2.03
C TYR A 122 21.36 -0.20 2.55
N ILE A 123 21.12 -1.37 3.14
CA ILE A 123 19.84 -1.73 3.76
C ILE A 123 19.64 -0.96 5.05
N LEU A 124 20.71 -0.82 5.86
CA LEU A 124 20.67 0.00 7.07
C LEU A 124 20.33 1.46 6.77
N ASN A 125 20.98 2.05 5.76
CA ASN A 125 20.69 3.41 5.34
C ASN A 125 19.25 3.55 4.84
N PHE A 126 18.81 2.61 4.00
CA PHE A 126 17.46 2.59 3.47
C PHE A 126 16.39 2.49 4.56
N GLU A 127 16.55 1.57 5.51
CA GLU A 127 15.64 1.44 6.65
C GLU A 127 15.66 2.69 7.54
N SER A 128 16.85 3.22 7.83
CA SER A 128 17.00 4.43 8.66
C SER A 128 16.28 5.64 8.05
N ASP A 129 16.36 5.81 6.73
CA ASP A 129 15.65 6.87 6.03
C ASP A 129 14.14 6.70 6.12
N ILE A 130 13.62 5.48 5.88
CA ILE A 130 12.19 5.18 6.03
C ILE A 130 11.74 5.44 7.47
N VAL A 131 12.41 4.85 8.47
CA VAL A 131 12.03 4.98 9.89
C VAL A 131 12.00 6.45 10.33
N ARG A 132 12.96 7.26 9.87
CA ARG A 132 12.95 8.72 10.12
C ARG A 132 11.66 9.36 9.59
N LEU A 133 11.27 9.08 8.35
CA LEU A 133 10.06 9.64 7.74
C LEU A 133 8.78 9.19 8.46
N LEU A 134 8.77 7.96 8.99
CA LEU A 134 7.63 7.45 9.77
C LEU A 134 7.52 8.09 11.16
N ASN A 135 8.65 8.39 11.81
CA ASN A 135 8.65 9.10 13.09
C ASN A 135 8.18 10.55 12.96
N GLU A 136 8.33 11.15 11.78
CA GLU A 136 7.77 12.45 11.43
C GLU A 136 6.29 12.37 11.00
N GLU A 137 5.68 11.18 11.09
CA GLU A 137 4.31 10.87 10.64
C GLU A 137 4.05 11.25 9.18
N ASN A 138 5.10 11.32 8.36
CA ASN A 138 5.04 11.80 6.98
C ASN A 138 5.02 10.64 5.97
N ILE A 139 3.88 9.97 5.88
CA ILE A 139 3.72 8.83 4.99
C ILE A 139 3.87 9.19 3.50
N SER A 140 3.44 10.39 3.10
CA SER A 140 3.60 10.84 1.71
C SER A 140 5.08 10.95 1.34
N ALA A 141 5.91 11.50 2.24
CA ALA A 141 7.34 11.56 2.00
C ALA A 141 7.98 10.17 1.99
N ALA A 142 7.49 9.22 2.80
CA ALA A 142 7.94 7.83 2.73
C ALA A 142 7.61 7.21 1.36
N PHE A 143 6.43 7.49 0.79
CA PHE A 143 6.06 7.02 -0.54
C PHE A 143 6.95 7.64 -1.62
N ASP A 144 7.21 8.94 -1.55
CA ASP A 144 8.06 9.65 -2.50
C ASP A 144 9.52 9.17 -2.43
N TYR A 145 10.00 8.82 -1.23
CA TYR A 145 11.30 8.19 -1.04
C TYR A 145 11.37 6.83 -1.74
N ILE A 146 10.35 5.97 -1.56
CA ILE A 146 10.29 4.66 -2.23
C ILE A 146 10.24 4.84 -3.76
N ASP A 147 9.42 5.77 -4.26
CA ASP A 147 9.35 6.06 -5.70
C ASP A 147 10.69 6.51 -6.26
N SER A 148 11.42 7.35 -5.52
CA SER A 148 12.76 7.83 -5.89
C SER A 148 13.75 6.67 -5.93
N TYR A 149 13.76 5.83 -4.89
CA TYR A 149 14.59 4.62 -4.81
C TYR A 149 14.33 3.66 -5.98
N CYS A 150 13.09 3.58 -6.44
CA CYS A 150 12.70 2.75 -7.57
C CYS A 150 13.04 3.33 -8.94
N LYS A 151 13.22 4.64 -9.06
CA LYS A 151 13.69 5.32 -10.28
C LYS A 151 15.21 5.25 -10.46
N GLU A 152 15.97 5.08 -9.38
CA GLU A 152 17.41 4.94 -9.44
C GLU A 152 17.81 3.69 -10.23
N LYS A 153 18.39 3.90 -11.42
CA LYS A 153 19.11 2.85 -12.15
C LYS A 153 20.24 2.34 -11.26
N LYS A 154 20.35 1.02 -11.11
CA LYS A 154 21.55 0.38 -10.53
C LYS A 154 22.77 0.97 -11.23
N ARG A 155 23.61 1.68 -10.47
CA ARG A 155 24.97 2.04 -10.91
C ARG A 155 25.81 0.78 -10.99
#